data_AF-A0A6N3GN90-F1
#
_entry.id   AF-A0A6N3GN90-F1
#
_cell.length_a   1.000
_cell.length_b   1.000
_cell.length_c   1.000
_cell.angle_alpha   90.00
_cell.angle_beta   90.00
_cell.angle_gamma   90.00
#
_symmetry.space_group_name_H-M   'P 1'
#
loop_
_entity.id
_entity.type
_entity.pdbx_description
1 polymer ?
#
loop_
_entity_poly.entity_id
_entity_poly.type
_entity_poly.pdbx_seq_one_letter_code
_entity_poly.pdbx_strand_id
1 'polypeptide(L)'
;MSETKSTPSLESTLKSLDTEEFIDIHFYRPIGYQWALFFNKLGVSPNSITIASIFIGITAGICFYFQSLAINVIGMLLLIWANSYDSADGQLARMTGQKSALGRILDGAAGDFWFIAIYAAICLRLTPEWGIWIWLLAATTGFFHSKQAAMADYYRNIHLLFLKGKSGSELSHSPQLKENYKKMSWKHDFIYKLFETFYINYTVGQEAWTPKFQHMMNIIREKYNGQAPEWFRKAFRTQSLPLMKYTNMLSFNTRVIALFVSLFIDMPWLYFVFELTVLNSMLLYMIKKHEHICEDFSKQL
;
A
#
# COMPACT_ATOMS: atom_id res chain seq x y z
N MET A 1 1.71 -26.24 34.50
CA MET A 1 0.62 -25.31 34.09
C MET A 1 0.88 -24.96 32.64
N SER A 2 0.10 -25.48 31.69
CA SER A 2 0.19 -25.02 30.30
C SER A 2 -0.42 -23.64 30.23
N GLU A 3 0.37 -22.62 29.91
CA GLU A 3 -0.18 -21.33 29.47
C GLU A 3 -1.06 -21.60 28.25
N THR A 4 -2.37 -21.56 28.43
CA THR A 4 -3.32 -21.44 27.34
C THR A 4 -3.03 -20.11 26.66
N LYS A 5 -2.19 -20.12 25.61
CA LYS A 5 -2.01 -18.97 24.72
C LYS A 5 -3.39 -18.56 24.22
N SER A 6 -3.95 -17.50 24.80
CA SER A 6 -5.22 -16.92 24.38
C SER A 6 -5.13 -16.63 22.88
N THR A 7 -6.04 -17.17 22.09
CA THR A 7 -6.07 -16.92 20.66
C THR A 7 -6.26 -15.42 20.43
N PRO A 8 -5.34 -14.72 19.72
CA PRO A 8 -5.45 -13.27 19.54
C PRO A 8 -6.76 -12.93 18.83
N SER A 9 -7.52 -11.92 19.27
CA SER A 9 -8.78 -11.53 18.60
C SER A 9 -8.52 -10.87 17.24
N LEU A 10 -9.49 -10.92 16.31
CA LEU A 10 -9.38 -10.26 14.99
C LEU A 10 -8.97 -8.78 15.13
N GLU A 11 -9.61 -8.05 16.03
CA GLU A 11 -9.37 -6.62 16.29
C GLU A 11 -7.92 -6.35 16.70
N SER A 12 -7.32 -7.23 17.51
CA SER A 12 -5.93 -7.11 17.95
C SER A 12 -4.92 -7.26 16.80
N THR A 13 -5.36 -7.79 15.66
CA THR A 13 -4.54 -7.99 14.45
C THR A 13 -4.68 -6.88 13.41
N LEU A 14 -5.56 -5.88 13.63
CA LEU A 14 -5.77 -4.78 12.70
C LEU A 14 -4.74 -3.65 12.88
N LYS A 15 -4.37 -2.95 11.79
CA LYS A 15 -3.37 -1.86 11.87
C LYS A 15 -3.97 -0.60 12.49
N SER A 16 -5.17 -0.19 12.07
CA SER A 16 -5.97 0.90 12.68
C SER A 16 -7.34 1.03 12.00
N LEU A 17 -8.43 1.04 12.78
CA LEU A 17 -9.79 1.19 12.22
C LEU A 17 -9.96 2.49 11.40
N ASP A 18 -9.32 3.60 11.80
CA ASP A 18 -9.37 4.89 11.08
C ASP A 18 -8.88 4.81 9.61
N THR A 19 -8.07 3.82 9.29
CA THR A 19 -7.43 3.69 7.99
C THR A 19 -7.91 2.48 7.19
N GLU A 20 -8.55 1.50 7.82
CA GLU A 20 -8.93 0.26 7.12
C GLU A 20 -10.13 0.53 6.19
N GLU A 21 -10.14 -0.12 5.02
CA GLU A 21 -11.25 0.02 4.07
C GLU A 21 -12.43 -0.86 4.47
N PHE A 22 -13.65 -0.46 4.08
CA PHE A 22 -14.86 -1.23 4.36
C PHE A 22 -14.77 -2.67 3.87
N ILE A 23 -14.28 -2.89 2.64
CA ILE A 23 -14.12 -4.23 2.05
C ILE A 23 -13.08 -5.02 2.86
N ASP A 24 -11.96 -4.40 3.23
CA ASP A 24 -10.95 -5.08 4.04
C ASP A 24 -11.53 -5.53 5.37
N ILE A 25 -12.18 -4.62 6.12
CA ILE A 25 -12.73 -4.91 7.45
C ILE A 25 -13.73 -6.07 7.42
N HIS A 26 -14.63 -6.11 6.42
CA HIS A 26 -15.75 -7.05 6.41
C HIS A 26 -15.48 -8.32 5.60
N PHE A 27 -14.49 -8.30 4.69
CA PHE A 27 -14.21 -9.41 3.79
C PHE A 27 -12.78 -9.95 3.95
N TYR A 28 -11.75 -9.15 3.63
CA TYR A 28 -10.36 -9.67 3.61
C TYR A 28 -9.80 -9.94 5.00
N ARG A 29 -10.05 -9.08 6.00
CA ARG A 29 -9.50 -9.21 7.36
C ARG A 29 -10.06 -10.44 8.11
N PRO A 30 -11.37 -10.76 8.04
CA PRO A 30 -11.88 -11.99 8.64
C PRO A 30 -11.33 -13.24 7.97
N ILE A 31 -11.27 -13.28 6.63
CA ILE A 31 -10.74 -14.43 5.88
C ILE A 31 -9.24 -14.59 6.15
N GLY A 32 -8.49 -13.50 6.07
CA GLY A 32 -7.06 -13.46 6.35
C GLY A 32 -6.74 -13.91 7.77
N TYR A 33 -7.57 -13.57 8.75
CA TYR A 33 -7.40 -14.02 10.13
C TYR A 33 -7.58 -15.52 10.28
N GLN A 34 -8.57 -16.12 9.59
CA GLN A 34 -8.72 -17.58 9.59
C GLN A 34 -7.49 -18.27 8.98
N TRP A 35 -6.96 -17.73 7.87
CA TRP A 35 -5.71 -18.21 7.29
C TRP A 35 -4.52 -18.03 8.23
N ALA A 36 -4.40 -16.88 8.90
CA ALA A 36 -3.34 -16.63 9.87
C ALA A 36 -3.39 -17.65 11.02
N LEU A 37 -4.58 -17.98 11.54
CA LEU A 37 -4.73 -19.03 12.55
C LEU A 37 -4.32 -20.41 12.03
N PHE A 38 -4.71 -20.74 10.81
CA PHE A 38 -4.35 -22.00 10.16
C PHE A 38 -2.84 -22.12 9.97
N PHE A 39 -2.19 -21.11 9.41
CA PHE A 39 -0.74 -21.08 9.17
C PHE A 39 0.06 -21.05 10.48
N ASN A 40 -0.43 -20.36 11.50
CA ASN A 40 0.17 -20.40 12.84
C ASN A 40 0.18 -21.83 13.41
N LYS A 41 -0.91 -22.59 13.23
CA LYS A 41 -0.98 -24.01 13.66
C LYS A 41 0.01 -24.89 12.90
N LEU A 42 0.26 -24.59 11.63
CA LEU A 42 1.19 -25.33 10.78
C LEU A 42 2.66 -24.88 10.94
N GLY A 43 2.93 -23.82 11.70
CA GLY A 43 4.29 -23.27 11.85
C GLY A 43 4.82 -22.62 10.57
N VAL A 44 3.94 -22.18 9.66
CA VAL A 44 4.32 -21.49 8.43
C VAL A 44 4.72 -20.05 8.75
N SER A 45 5.79 -19.55 8.13
CA SER A 45 6.26 -18.17 8.35
C SER A 45 5.43 -17.14 7.55
N PRO A 46 5.27 -15.89 8.04
CA PRO A 46 4.61 -14.81 7.29
C PRO A 46 5.18 -14.63 5.87
N ASN A 47 6.50 -14.59 5.74
CA ASN A 47 7.16 -14.40 4.45
C ASN A 47 6.80 -15.52 3.44
N SER A 48 6.61 -16.75 3.90
CA SER A 48 6.19 -17.86 3.02
C SER A 48 4.80 -17.64 2.44
N ILE A 49 3.89 -17.04 3.24
CA ILE A 49 2.53 -16.70 2.79
C ILE A 49 2.59 -15.56 1.77
N THR A 50 3.42 -14.54 2.01
CA THR A 50 3.66 -13.46 1.04
C THR A 50 4.21 -13.99 -0.29
N ILE A 51 5.18 -14.91 -0.26
CA ILE A 51 5.70 -15.53 -1.50
C ILE A 51 4.58 -16.29 -2.23
N ALA A 52 3.76 -17.05 -1.50
CA ALA A 52 2.63 -17.77 -2.10
C ALA A 52 1.61 -16.80 -2.71
N SER A 53 1.30 -15.68 -2.05
CA SER A 53 0.39 -14.67 -2.56
C SER A 53 0.91 -14.03 -3.87
N ILE A 54 2.22 -13.78 -3.98
CA ILE A 54 2.88 -13.34 -5.21
C ILE A 54 2.61 -14.30 -6.38
N PHE A 55 2.86 -15.60 -6.21
CA PHE A 55 2.64 -16.57 -7.28
C PHE A 55 1.16 -16.69 -7.67
N ILE A 56 0.25 -16.67 -6.71
CA ILE A 56 -1.20 -16.71 -6.98
C ILE A 56 -1.62 -15.46 -7.76
N GLY A 57 -1.17 -14.26 -7.35
CA GLY A 57 -1.50 -13.01 -8.02
C GLY A 57 -0.90 -12.88 -9.42
N ILE A 58 0.32 -13.38 -9.65
CA ILE A 58 0.90 -13.46 -11.01
C ILE A 58 0.07 -14.41 -11.89
N THR A 59 -0.33 -15.56 -11.35
CA THR A 59 -1.20 -16.52 -12.07
C THR A 59 -2.54 -15.89 -12.42
N ALA A 60 -3.11 -15.10 -11.50
CA ALA A 60 -4.32 -14.31 -11.77
C ALA A 60 -4.11 -13.33 -12.94
N GLY A 61 -2.99 -12.59 -12.94
CA GLY A 61 -2.60 -11.70 -14.04
C GLY A 61 -2.52 -12.42 -15.37
N ILE A 62 -1.84 -13.58 -15.41
CA ILE A 62 -1.72 -14.42 -16.62
C ILE A 62 -3.09 -14.85 -17.15
N CYS A 63 -4.07 -15.15 -16.27
CA CYS A 63 -5.41 -15.51 -16.71
C CYS A 63 -6.08 -14.38 -17.53
N PHE A 64 -5.79 -13.11 -17.20
CA PHE A 64 -6.36 -11.94 -17.90
C PHE A 64 -5.80 -11.70 -19.31
N TYR A 65 -4.76 -12.43 -19.71
CA TYR A 65 -4.26 -12.45 -21.08
C TYR A 65 -5.28 -13.06 -22.05
N PHE A 66 -6.04 -14.06 -21.62
CA PHE A 66 -6.93 -14.79 -22.51
C PHE A 66 -8.24 -14.04 -22.71
N GLN A 67 -8.72 -13.96 -23.95
CA GLN A 67 -10.05 -13.44 -24.27
C GLN A 67 -11.12 -14.53 -24.01
N SER A 68 -11.26 -14.93 -22.75
CA SER A 68 -12.26 -15.89 -22.30
C SER A 68 -12.79 -15.48 -20.95
N LEU A 69 -14.09 -15.21 -20.87
CA LEU A 69 -14.72 -14.78 -19.63
C LEU A 69 -14.55 -15.82 -18.51
N ALA A 70 -14.63 -17.11 -18.84
CA ALA A 70 -14.45 -18.18 -17.87
C ALA A 70 -13.03 -18.17 -17.26
N ILE A 71 -12.00 -17.98 -18.09
CA ILE A 71 -10.61 -17.88 -17.63
C ILE A 71 -10.41 -16.58 -16.82
N ASN A 72 -11.00 -15.47 -17.26
CA ASN A 72 -10.96 -14.21 -16.53
C ASN A 72 -11.59 -14.35 -15.15
N VAL A 73 -12.74 -15.01 -15.02
CA VAL A 73 -13.37 -15.26 -13.70
C VAL A 73 -12.46 -16.10 -12.79
N ILE A 74 -11.77 -17.11 -13.32
CA ILE A 74 -10.76 -17.86 -12.54
C ILE A 74 -9.65 -16.91 -12.07
N GLY A 75 -9.14 -16.04 -12.96
CA GLY A 75 -8.17 -15.01 -12.60
C GLY A 75 -8.67 -14.07 -11.51
N MET A 76 -9.93 -13.63 -11.58
CA MET A 76 -10.55 -12.77 -10.56
C MET A 76 -10.59 -13.47 -9.19
N LEU A 77 -11.00 -14.74 -9.14
CA LEU A 77 -11.03 -15.54 -7.92
C LEU A 77 -9.63 -15.76 -7.35
N LEU A 78 -8.63 -16.02 -8.20
CA LEU A 78 -7.23 -16.12 -7.78
C LEU A 78 -6.72 -14.80 -7.21
N LEU A 79 -7.06 -13.65 -7.81
CA LEU A 79 -6.64 -12.35 -7.30
C LEU A 79 -7.27 -12.03 -5.93
N ILE A 80 -8.54 -12.39 -5.74
CA ILE A 80 -9.20 -12.31 -4.43
C ILE A 80 -8.50 -13.21 -3.40
N TRP A 81 -8.10 -14.41 -3.80
CA TRP A 81 -7.35 -15.31 -2.92
C TRP A 81 -5.96 -14.74 -2.58
N ALA A 82 -5.22 -14.23 -3.55
CA ALA A 82 -3.91 -13.60 -3.32
C ALA A 82 -4.01 -12.49 -2.27
N ASN A 83 -5.01 -11.60 -2.38
CA ASN A 83 -5.24 -10.53 -1.40
C ASN A 83 -5.68 -11.04 -0.01
N SER A 84 -6.33 -12.20 0.03
CA SER A 84 -6.65 -12.86 1.32
C SER A 84 -5.40 -13.39 2.03
N TYR A 85 -4.40 -13.86 1.28
CA TYR A 85 -3.11 -14.30 1.82
C TYR A 85 -2.23 -13.12 2.25
N ASP A 86 -2.23 -12.04 1.48
CA ASP A 86 -1.59 -10.77 1.87
C ASP A 86 -2.15 -10.23 3.19
N SER A 87 -3.48 -10.25 3.37
CA SER A 87 -4.04 -9.93 4.68
C SER A 87 -3.57 -10.90 5.78
N ALA A 88 -3.46 -12.20 5.47
CA ALA A 88 -3.09 -13.23 6.43
C ALA A 88 -1.65 -13.11 6.92
N ASP A 89 -0.69 -12.76 6.05
CA ASP A 89 0.72 -12.65 6.43
C ASP A 89 0.95 -11.55 7.47
N GLY A 90 0.31 -10.38 7.29
CA GLY A 90 0.45 -9.25 8.18
C GLY A 90 -0.21 -9.53 9.51
N GLN A 91 -1.38 -10.18 9.50
CA GLN A 91 -2.07 -10.62 10.71
C GLN A 91 -1.21 -11.65 11.45
N LEU A 92 -0.65 -12.64 10.75
CA LEU A 92 0.23 -13.65 11.35
C LEU A 92 1.49 -13.02 11.95
N ALA A 93 2.15 -12.10 11.24
CA ALA A 93 3.35 -11.41 11.73
C ALA A 93 3.07 -10.60 13.00
N ARG A 94 1.88 -9.97 13.10
CA ARG A 94 1.45 -9.25 14.30
C ARG A 94 1.11 -10.19 15.45
N MET A 95 0.42 -11.29 15.18
CA MET A 95 0.02 -12.30 16.17
C MET A 95 1.21 -13.07 16.77
N THR A 96 2.24 -13.33 15.96
CA THR A 96 3.40 -14.15 16.36
C THR A 96 4.62 -13.31 16.77
N GLY A 97 4.57 -11.99 16.55
CA GLY A 97 5.72 -11.10 16.76
C GLY A 97 6.83 -11.26 15.72
N GLN A 98 6.62 -12.06 14.66
CA GLN A 98 7.62 -12.34 13.61
C GLN A 98 7.70 -11.20 12.58
N LYS A 99 8.02 -9.98 13.03
CA LYS A 99 8.26 -8.84 12.14
C LYS A 99 9.72 -8.85 11.69
N SER A 100 9.96 -8.87 10.38
CA SER A 100 11.31 -8.80 9.81
C SER A 100 11.42 -7.67 8.78
N ALA A 101 12.62 -7.11 8.61
CA ALA A 101 12.87 -6.09 7.60
C ALA A 101 12.67 -6.64 6.18
N LEU A 102 13.18 -7.84 5.89
CA LEU A 102 12.95 -8.52 4.61
C LEU A 102 11.48 -8.81 4.35
N GLY A 103 10.73 -9.23 5.39
CA GLY A 103 9.29 -9.45 5.28
C GLY A 103 8.55 -8.18 4.88
N ARG A 104 8.90 -7.03 5.47
CA ARG A 104 8.31 -5.73 5.10
C ARG A 104 8.62 -5.35 3.64
N ILE A 105 9.85 -5.58 3.19
CA ILE A 105 10.25 -5.30 1.80
C ILE A 105 9.43 -6.16 0.84
N LEU A 106 9.29 -7.44 1.17
CA LEU A 106 8.55 -8.40 0.35
C LEU A 106 7.06 -8.11 0.32
N ASP A 107 6.46 -7.80 1.47
CA ASP A 107 5.06 -7.39 1.64
C ASP A 107 4.75 -6.15 0.77
N GLY A 108 5.59 -5.11 0.88
CA GLY A 108 5.46 -3.92 0.03
C GLY A 108 5.62 -4.19 -1.48
N ALA A 109 6.45 -5.16 -1.88
CA ALA A 109 6.67 -5.50 -3.28
C ALA A 109 5.64 -6.48 -3.86
N ALA A 110 4.88 -7.20 -3.01
CA ALA A 110 3.98 -8.26 -3.47
C ALA A 110 2.89 -7.71 -4.40
N GLY A 111 2.25 -6.61 -4.00
CA GLY A 111 1.25 -5.93 -4.83
C GLY A 111 1.82 -5.41 -6.15
N ASP A 112 3.05 -4.90 -6.16
CA ASP A 112 3.72 -4.43 -7.38
C ASP A 112 3.88 -5.56 -8.40
N PHE A 113 4.28 -6.76 -7.96
CA PHE A 113 4.37 -7.93 -8.84
C PHE A 113 3.04 -8.32 -9.46
N TRP A 114 1.95 -8.24 -8.68
CA TRP A 114 0.60 -8.53 -9.20
C TRP A 114 0.22 -7.54 -10.30
N PHE A 115 0.34 -6.24 -10.04
CA PHE A 115 -0.05 -5.22 -11.01
C PHE A 115 0.84 -5.25 -12.26
N ILE A 116 2.15 -5.50 -12.13
CA ILE A 116 3.03 -5.68 -13.29
C ILE A 116 2.57 -6.85 -14.15
N ALA A 117 2.24 -8.00 -13.54
CA ALA A 117 1.75 -9.17 -14.27
C ALA A 117 0.39 -8.90 -14.96
N ILE A 118 -0.54 -8.25 -14.26
CA ILE A 118 -1.85 -7.85 -14.80
C ILE A 118 -1.67 -6.90 -16.00
N TYR A 119 -0.83 -5.88 -15.87
CA TYR A 119 -0.61 -4.88 -16.91
C TYR A 119 0.01 -5.54 -18.13
N ALA A 120 1.06 -6.35 -17.93
CA ALA A 120 1.71 -7.08 -19.01
C ALA A 120 0.74 -8.02 -19.73
N ALA A 121 -0.10 -8.76 -18.99
CA ALA A 121 -1.08 -9.67 -19.58
C ALA A 121 -2.13 -8.93 -20.42
N ILE A 122 -2.69 -7.82 -19.91
CA ILE A 122 -3.64 -6.98 -20.68
C ILE A 122 -2.97 -6.38 -21.91
N CYS A 123 -1.74 -5.86 -21.78
CA CYS A 123 -1.01 -5.32 -22.92
C CYS A 123 -0.74 -6.36 -23.99
N LEU A 124 -0.27 -7.55 -23.61
CA LEU A 124 -0.05 -8.67 -24.52
C LEU A 124 -1.35 -9.05 -25.24
N ARG A 125 -2.45 -9.14 -24.51
CA ARG A 125 -3.78 -9.43 -25.05
C ARG A 125 -4.21 -8.42 -26.11
N LEU A 126 -3.98 -7.14 -25.86
CA LEU A 126 -4.41 -6.04 -26.74
C LEU A 126 -3.38 -5.69 -27.83
N THR A 127 -2.17 -6.24 -27.76
CA THR A 127 -1.08 -5.95 -28.71
C THR A 127 -1.46 -6.20 -30.18
N PRO A 128 -2.20 -7.27 -30.55
CA PRO A 128 -2.60 -7.49 -31.94
C PRO A 128 -3.42 -6.33 -32.54
N GLU A 129 -4.20 -5.63 -31.71
CA GLU A 129 -5.09 -4.54 -32.15
C GLU A 129 -4.46 -3.15 -31.93
N TRP A 130 -3.79 -2.95 -30.80
CA TRP A 130 -3.27 -1.64 -30.37
C TRP A 130 -1.77 -1.44 -30.65
N GLY A 131 -1.04 -2.51 -30.94
CA GLY A 131 0.42 -2.48 -31.12
C GLY A 131 1.15 -1.88 -29.93
N ILE A 132 2.09 -0.96 -30.20
CA ILE A 132 2.89 -0.30 -29.15
C ILE A 132 2.09 0.67 -28.27
N TRP A 133 0.93 1.15 -28.75
CA TRP A 133 0.17 2.20 -28.05
C TRP A 133 -0.41 1.74 -26.72
N ILE A 134 -0.81 0.46 -26.61
CA ILE A 134 -1.28 -0.07 -25.33
C ILE A 134 -0.16 -0.12 -24.29
N TRP A 135 1.06 -0.43 -24.72
CA TRP A 135 2.23 -0.44 -23.83
C TRP A 135 2.60 0.96 -23.35
N LEU A 136 2.51 1.98 -24.22
CA LEU A 136 2.71 3.37 -23.83
C LEU A 136 1.64 3.85 -22.84
N LEU A 137 0.37 3.48 -23.08
CA LEU A 137 -0.74 3.77 -22.18
C LEU A 137 -0.52 3.11 -20.81
N ALA A 138 -0.17 1.82 -20.80
CA ALA A 138 0.06 1.06 -19.59
C ALA A 138 1.31 1.52 -18.82
N ALA A 139 2.40 1.86 -19.50
CA ALA A 139 3.60 2.41 -18.87
C ALA A 139 3.31 3.78 -18.22
N THR A 140 2.58 4.65 -18.92
CA THR A 140 2.13 5.93 -18.35
C THR A 140 1.23 5.68 -17.15
N THR A 141 0.29 4.74 -17.26
CA THR A 141 -0.60 4.36 -16.16
C THR A 141 0.19 3.83 -14.96
N GLY A 142 1.17 2.94 -15.18
CA GLY A 142 2.01 2.37 -14.13
C GLY A 142 2.81 3.44 -13.38
N PHE A 143 3.35 4.44 -14.09
CA PHE A 143 4.01 5.57 -13.45
C PHE A 143 3.07 6.33 -12.50
N PHE A 144 1.85 6.66 -12.96
CA PHE A 144 0.87 7.34 -12.11
C PHE A 144 0.32 6.45 -11.00
N HIS A 145 0.14 5.14 -11.24
CA HIS A 145 -0.22 4.16 -10.23
C HIS A 145 0.78 4.21 -9.07
N SER A 146 2.08 4.12 -9.36
CA SER A 146 3.12 4.18 -8.32
C SER A 146 3.05 5.49 -7.53
N LYS A 147 2.73 6.63 -8.17
CA LYS A 147 2.52 7.90 -7.47
C LYS A 147 1.27 7.90 -6.59
N GLN A 148 0.16 7.35 -7.09
CA GLN A 148 -1.10 7.22 -6.35
C GLN A 148 -0.89 6.37 -5.09
N ALA A 149 -0.29 5.19 -5.23
CA ALA A 149 0.03 4.30 -4.11
C ALA A 149 0.98 4.96 -3.11
N ALA A 150 2.06 5.59 -3.60
CA ALA A 150 3.03 6.27 -2.75
C ALA A 150 2.40 7.38 -1.90
N MET A 151 1.55 8.22 -2.50
CA MET A 151 0.92 9.33 -1.78
C MET A 151 -0.19 8.85 -0.84
N ALA A 152 -0.94 7.81 -1.21
CA ALA A 152 -1.94 7.21 -0.33
C ALA A 152 -1.29 6.63 0.93
N ASP A 153 -0.21 5.86 0.78
CA ASP A 153 0.57 5.32 1.89
C ASP A 153 1.17 6.45 2.77
N TYR A 154 1.71 7.49 2.14
CA TYR A 154 2.28 8.63 2.86
C TYR A 154 1.25 9.30 3.78
N TYR A 155 0.08 9.64 3.25
CA TYR A 155 -0.96 10.33 4.03
C TYR A 155 -1.57 9.44 5.11
N ARG A 156 -1.69 8.12 4.89
CA ARG A 156 -2.06 7.18 5.97
C ARG A 156 -1.04 7.23 7.10
N ASN A 157 0.25 7.18 6.76
CA ASN A 157 1.32 7.22 7.76
C ASN A 157 1.41 8.58 8.48
N ILE A 158 1.13 9.70 7.80
CA ILE A 158 0.98 11.01 8.45
C ILE A 158 -0.18 11.00 9.46
N HIS A 159 -1.35 10.48 9.06
CA HIS A 159 -2.50 10.37 9.95
C HIS A 159 -2.17 9.49 11.17
N LEU A 160 -1.53 8.34 10.94
CA LEU A 160 -1.09 7.43 12.00
C LEU A 160 -0.04 8.07 12.93
N LEU A 161 0.83 8.95 12.42
CA LEU A 161 1.82 9.65 13.24
C LEU A 161 1.11 10.52 14.29
N PHE A 162 0.09 11.27 13.88
CA PHE A 162 -0.65 12.13 14.80
C PHE A 162 -1.62 11.34 15.69
N LEU A 163 -2.11 10.19 15.24
CA LEU A 163 -2.95 9.29 16.04
C LEU A 163 -2.14 8.52 17.10
N LYS A 164 -1.15 7.73 16.68
CA LYS A 164 -0.43 6.75 17.51
C LYS A 164 0.98 7.19 17.90
N GLY A 165 1.50 8.29 17.36
CA GLY A 165 2.88 8.71 17.54
C GLY A 165 3.86 7.94 16.66
N LYS A 166 5.16 8.17 16.87
CA LYS A 166 6.24 7.60 16.05
C LYS A 166 6.27 6.07 16.03
N SER A 167 5.90 5.41 17.13
CA SER A 167 5.89 3.94 17.22
C SER A 167 4.75 3.28 16.43
N GLY A 168 3.69 4.03 16.10
CA GLY A 168 2.53 3.54 15.37
C GLY A 168 2.43 4.03 13.93
N SER A 169 3.46 4.71 13.43
CA SER A 169 3.53 5.24 12.07
C SER A 169 4.84 4.79 11.41
N GLU A 170 4.76 4.42 10.13
CA GLU A 170 5.94 4.07 9.33
C GLU A 170 6.49 5.29 8.57
N LEU A 171 5.99 6.50 8.88
CA LEU A 171 6.42 7.72 8.24
C LEU A 171 7.94 7.91 8.41
N SER A 172 8.64 7.92 7.28
CA SER A 172 10.10 8.08 7.22
C SER A 172 10.47 9.50 6.79
N HIS A 173 11.73 9.87 7.04
CA HIS A 173 12.26 11.19 6.71
C HIS A 173 13.58 11.04 5.96
N SER A 174 13.66 11.57 4.75
CA SER A 174 14.75 11.27 3.81
C SER A 174 16.16 11.65 4.29
N PRO A 175 16.40 12.75 5.03
CA PRO A 175 17.70 13.04 5.63
C PRO A 175 18.16 11.94 6.59
N GLN A 176 17.26 11.43 7.43
CA GLN A 176 17.58 10.36 8.38
C GLN A 176 17.90 9.04 7.66
N LEU A 177 17.15 8.71 6.61
CA LEU A 177 17.41 7.53 5.78
C LEU A 177 18.78 7.65 5.08
N LYS A 178 19.10 8.82 4.52
CA LYS A 178 20.40 9.09 3.88
C LYS A 178 21.57 8.96 4.87
N GLU A 179 21.40 9.37 6.12
CA GLU A 179 22.40 9.16 7.17
C GLU A 179 22.58 7.69 7.51
N ASN A 180 21.48 6.94 7.63
CA ASN A 180 21.53 5.50 7.90
C ASN A 180 22.19 4.74 6.75
N TYR A 181 21.83 5.08 5.51
CA TYR A 181 22.41 4.51 4.30
C TYR A 181 23.93 4.66 4.21
N LYS A 182 24.47 5.81 4.65
CA LYS A 182 25.93 6.06 4.70
C LYS A 182 26.65 5.10 5.66
N LYS A 183 25.97 4.59 6.69
CA LYS A 183 26.53 3.66 7.68
C LYS A 183 26.54 2.21 7.18
N MET A 184 25.78 1.88 6.13
CA MET A 184 25.66 0.51 5.60
C MET A 184 26.82 0.15 4.67
N SER A 185 27.17 -1.12 4.57
CA SER A 185 28.21 -1.63 3.67
C SER A 185 27.63 -2.39 2.49
N TRP A 186 28.10 -2.12 1.26
CA TRP A 186 27.72 -2.93 0.09
C TRP A 186 28.23 -4.38 0.17
N LYS A 187 29.26 -4.64 0.98
CA LYS A 187 29.84 -5.98 1.15
C LYS A 187 29.04 -6.82 2.15
N HIS A 188 28.55 -6.21 3.22
CA HIS A 188 27.87 -6.93 4.32
C HIS A 188 26.34 -6.79 4.29
N ASP A 189 25.83 -5.67 3.79
CA ASP A 189 24.41 -5.30 3.85
C ASP A 189 23.79 -5.15 2.46
N PHE A 190 24.32 -5.85 1.45
CA PHE A 190 23.99 -5.63 0.03
C PHE A 190 22.48 -5.48 -0.24
N ILE A 191 21.67 -6.46 0.20
CA ILE A 191 20.22 -6.48 -0.05
C ILE A 191 19.53 -5.28 0.63
N TYR A 192 19.88 -5.01 1.89
CA TYR A 192 19.29 -3.91 2.64
C TYR A 192 19.69 -2.56 2.09
N LYS A 193 20.96 -2.41 1.68
CA LYS A 193 21.46 -1.17 1.07
C LYS A 193 20.85 -0.92 -0.31
N LEU A 194 20.64 -1.98 -1.09
CA LEU A 194 19.92 -1.90 -2.36
C LEU A 194 18.47 -1.44 -2.14
N PHE A 195 17.75 -2.07 -1.20
CA PHE A 195 16.40 -1.65 -0.85
C PHE A 195 16.36 -0.20 -0.36
N GLU A 196 17.26 0.19 0.55
CA GLU A 196 17.33 1.54 1.10
C GLU A 196 17.57 2.58 -0.01
N THR A 197 18.30 2.23 -1.08
CA THR A 197 18.48 3.09 -2.26
C THR A 197 17.13 3.44 -2.92
N PHE A 198 16.28 2.44 -3.15
CA PHE A 198 14.95 2.66 -3.71
C PHE A 198 14.03 3.37 -2.72
N TYR A 199 14.08 2.98 -1.45
CA TYR A 199 13.24 3.53 -0.40
C TYR A 199 13.55 5.02 -0.10
N ILE A 200 14.81 5.44 -0.20
CA ILE A 200 15.19 6.86 -0.14
C ILE A 200 14.55 7.63 -1.29
N ASN A 201 14.65 7.14 -2.52
CA ASN A 201 14.08 7.81 -3.69
C ASN A 201 12.55 7.89 -3.61
N TYR A 202 11.91 6.81 -3.13
CA TYR A 202 10.48 6.77 -2.82
C TYR A 202 10.11 7.86 -1.80
N THR A 203 10.82 7.92 -0.67
CA THR A 203 10.57 8.90 0.40
C THR A 203 10.81 10.34 -0.08
N VAL A 204 11.90 10.59 -0.82
CA VAL A 204 12.16 11.91 -1.43
C VAL A 204 11.04 12.30 -2.39
N GLY A 205 10.53 11.36 -3.18
CA GLY A 205 9.40 11.57 -4.06
C GLY A 205 8.12 11.96 -3.33
N GLN A 206 7.81 11.29 -2.21
CA GLN A 206 6.69 11.65 -1.35
C GLN A 206 6.87 13.06 -0.76
N GLU A 207 8.05 13.36 -0.21
CA GLU A 207 8.35 14.66 0.41
C GLU A 207 8.25 15.82 -0.59
N ALA A 208 8.73 15.62 -1.83
CA ALA A 208 8.67 16.62 -2.90
C ALA A 208 7.22 16.98 -3.31
N TRP A 209 6.28 16.05 -3.14
CA TRP A 209 4.86 16.24 -3.45
C TRP A 209 4.06 16.81 -2.27
N THR A 210 4.69 17.02 -1.12
CA THR A 210 4.04 17.57 0.08
C THR A 210 4.83 18.73 0.73
N PRO A 211 5.20 19.78 -0.02
CA PRO A 211 6.09 20.83 0.49
C PRO A 211 5.56 21.55 1.74
N LYS A 212 4.24 21.79 1.84
CA LYS A 212 3.62 22.45 2.99
C LYS A 212 3.59 21.54 4.20
N PHE A 213 3.35 20.24 4.02
CA PHE A 213 3.56 19.26 5.08
C PHE A 213 5.01 19.24 5.58
N GLN A 214 6.00 19.28 4.67
CA GLN A 214 7.41 19.33 5.07
C GLN A 214 7.73 20.59 5.90
N HIS A 215 7.21 21.74 5.48
CA HIS A 215 7.34 22.99 6.23
C HIS A 215 6.73 22.87 7.63
N MET A 216 5.50 22.37 7.74
CA MET A 216 4.81 22.13 9.01
C MET A 216 5.62 21.21 9.94
N MET A 217 6.17 20.12 9.40
CA MET A 217 6.99 19.19 10.18
C MET A 217 8.31 19.78 10.62
N ASN A 218 8.91 20.70 9.85
CA ASN A 218 10.11 21.42 10.28
C ASN A 218 9.83 22.33 11.48
N ILE A 219 8.70 23.05 11.49
CA ILE A 219 8.27 23.84 12.66
C ILE A 219 8.12 22.92 13.89
N ILE A 220 7.49 21.75 13.73
CA ILE A 220 7.33 20.78 14.82
C ILE A 220 8.69 20.26 15.32
N ARG A 221 9.66 20.05 14.44
CA ARG A 221 11.01 19.60 14.83
C ARG A 221 11.76 20.66 15.62
N GLU A 222 11.71 21.91 15.16
CA GLU A 222 12.46 23.03 15.74
C GLU A 222 11.82 23.54 17.05
N LYS A 223 10.50 23.77 17.05
CA LYS A 223 9.80 24.40 18.19
C LYS A 223 9.35 23.39 19.25
N TYR A 224 9.11 22.14 18.85
CA TYR A 224 8.52 21.11 19.71
C TYR A 224 9.36 19.83 19.80
N ASN A 225 10.65 19.89 19.44
CA ASN A 225 11.58 18.76 19.48
C ASN A 225 11.05 17.50 18.76
N GLY A 226 10.27 17.70 17.70
CA GLY A 226 9.68 16.64 16.90
C GLY A 226 8.50 15.92 17.57
N GLN A 227 7.92 16.50 18.63
CA GLN A 227 6.74 16.00 19.33
C GLN A 227 5.59 17.01 19.22
N ALA A 228 4.67 16.78 18.29
CA ALA A 228 3.53 17.68 18.09
C ALA A 228 2.64 17.78 19.36
N PRO A 229 2.21 18.99 19.77
CA PRO A 229 1.32 19.18 20.91
C PRO A 229 0.00 18.41 20.78
N GLU A 230 -0.63 18.06 21.91
CA GLU A 230 -1.86 17.27 21.91
C GLU A 230 -3.03 17.98 21.20
N TRP A 231 -3.20 19.29 21.44
CA TRP A 231 -4.24 20.09 20.78
C TRP A 231 -4.11 20.02 19.26
N PHE A 232 -2.87 20.11 18.76
CA PHE A 232 -2.54 20.05 17.34
C PHE A 232 -2.88 18.67 16.79
N ARG A 233 -2.42 17.60 17.45
CA ARG A 233 -2.66 16.22 17.03
C ARG A 233 -4.14 15.91 16.88
N LYS A 234 -4.96 16.33 17.85
CA LYS A 234 -6.42 16.15 17.82
C LYS A 234 -7.08 16.93 16.68
N ALA A 235 -6.73 18.21 16.52
CA ALA A 235 -7.29 19.07 15.49
C ALA A 235 -6.88 18.61 14.07
N PHE A 236 -5.61 18.27 13.86
CA PHE A 236 -5.11 17.76 12.59
C PHE A 236 -5.74 16.42 12.21
N ARG A 237 -5.88 15.49 13.18
CA ARG A 237 -6.55 14.20 12.94
C ARG A 237 -7.98 14.41 12.45
N THR A 238 -8.73 15.32 13.06
CA THR A 238 -10.12 15.61 12.69
C THR A 238 -10.24 16.06 11.24
N GLN A 239 -9.28 16.87 10.76
CA GLN A 239 -9.29 17.36 9.37
C GLN A 239 -8.72 16.35 8.36
N SER A 240 -7.77 15.50 8.77
CA SER A 240 -7.17 14.47 7.91
C SER A 240 -8.00 13.19 7.80
N LEU A 241 -8.83 12.87 8.80
CA LEU A 241 -9.65 11.64 8.81
C LEU A 241 -10.56 11.50 7.57
N PRO A 242 -11.29 12.53 7.12
CA PRO A 242 -12.11 12.43 5.90
C PRO A 242 -11.33 12.12 4.63
N LEU A 243 -10.00 12.33 4.63
CA LEU A 243 -9.13 12.00 3.50
C LEU A 243 -8.78 10.50 3.45
N MET A 244 -8.90 9.76 4.56
CA MET A 244 -8.53 8.33 4.62
C MET A 244 -9.31 7.48 3.63
N LYS A 245 -10.59 7.80 3.38
CA LYS A 245 -11.38 7.10 2.35
C LYS A 245 -10.76 7.22 0.95
N TYR A 246 -10.15 8.36 0.61
CA TYR A 246 -9.48 8.54 -0.68
C TYR A 246 -8.17 7.76 -0.71
N THR A 247 -7.43 7.68 0.41
CA THR A 247 -6.27 6.80 0.50
C THR A 247 -6.64 5.34 0.28
N ASN A 248 -7.79 4.89 0.80
CA ASN A 248 -8.34 3.55 0.59
C ASN A 248 -8.70 3.34 -0.89
N MET A 249 -9.43 4.29 -1.49
CA MET A 249 -9.84 4.16 -2.89
C MET A 249 -8.66 4.24 -3.88
N LEU A 250 -7.53 4.84 -3.51
CA LEU A 250 -6.32 4.86 -4.33
C LEU A 250 -5.46 3.58 -4.18
N SER A 251 -5.85 2.70 -3.25
CA SER A 251 -5.18 1.43 -2.97
C SER A 251 -5.69 0.31 -3.90
N PHE A 252 -5.76 -0.93 -3.38
CA PHE A 252 -6.00 -2.13 -4.16
C PHE A 252 -7.46 -2.30 -4.61
N ASN A 253 -8.43 -2.22 -3.69
CA ASN A 253 -9.81 -2.69 -3.95
C ASN A 253 -10.51 -1.95 -5.09
N THR A 254 -10.42 -0.62 -5.13
CA THR A 254 -11.06 0.17 -6.20
C THR A 254 -10.47 -0.15 -7.57
N ARG A 255 -9.16 -0.40 -7.66
CA ARG A 255 -8.50 -0.81 -8.91
C ARG A 255 -8.97 -2.17 -9.37
N VAL A 256 -9.06 -3.13 -8.44
CA VAL A 256 -9.53 -4.47 -8.73
C VAL A 256 -10.98 -4.48 -9.20
N ILE A 257 -11.85 -3.67 -8.58
CA ILE A 257 -13.23 -3.52 -9.05
C ILE A 257 -13.26 -2.98 -10.49
N ALA A 258 -12.50 -1.92 -10.78
CA ALA A 258 -12.43 -1.35 -12.14
C ALA A 258 -11.85 -2.34 -13.16
N LEU A 259 -10.81 -3.09 -12.78
CA LEU A 259 -10.22 -4.18 -13.56
C LEU A 259 -11.25 -5.27 -13.85
N PHE A 260 -12.02 -5.70 -12.84
CA PHE A 260 -13.01 -6.75 -13.02
C PHE A 260 -14.13 -6.29 -13.95
N VAL A 261 -14.64 -5.08 -13.74
CA VAL A 261 -15.66 -4.49 -14.62
C VAL A 261 -15.16 -4.40 -16.06
N SER A 262 -13.92 -3.96 -16.29
CA SER A 262 -13.36 -3.84 -17.64
C SER A 262 -13.21 -5.19 -18.34
N LEU A 263 -12.87 -6.25 -17.59
CA LEU A 263 -12.79 -7.62 -18.10
C LEU A 263 -14.17 -8.24 -18.35
N PHE A 264 -15.18 -7.95 -17.52
CA PHE A 264 -16.55 -8.44 -17.72
C PHE A 264 -17.19 -7.89 -19.00
N ILE A 265 -16.93 -6.63 -19.33
CA ILE A 265 -17.43 -5.98 -20.55
C ILE A 265 -16.51 -6.17 -21.76
N ASP A 266 -15.46 -6.98 -21.62
CA ASP A 266 -14.45 -7.28 -22.65
C ASP A 266 -13.69 -6.06 -23.20
N MET A 267 -13.54 -5.00 -22.40
CA MET A 267 -12.83 -3.77 -22.76
C MET A 267 -11.71 -3.46 -21.76
N PRO A 268 -10.66 -4.30 -21.66
CA PRO A 268 -9.65 -4.18 -20.61
C PRO A 268 -8.81 -2.90 -20.68
N TRP A 269 -8.74 -2.21 -21.84
CA TRP A 269 -8.07 -0.90 -21.96
C TRP A 269 -8.73 0.19 -21.10
N LEU A 270 -10.03 0.06 -20.79
CA LEU A 270 -10.75 1.01 -19.93
C LEU A 270 -10.18 1.04 -18.51
N TYR A 271 -9.55 -0.05 -18.06
CA TYR A 271 -8.87 -0.09 -16.76
C TYR A 271 -7.75 0.96 -16.70
N PHE A 272 -6.90 1.05 -17.72
CA PHE A 272 -5.84 2.05 -17.77
C PHE A 272 -6.38 3.47 -17.83
N VAL A 273 -7.46 3.70 -18.60
CA VAL A 273 -8.10 5.01 -18.68
C VAL A 273 -8.72 5.41 -17.34
N PHE A 274 -9.39 4.50 -16.66
CA PHE A 274 -9.94 4.73 -15.32
C PHE A 274 -8.85 5.16 -14.33
N GLU A 275 -7.71 4.46 -14.32
CA GLU A 275 -6.59 4.82 -13.46
C GLU A 275 -6.02 6.21 -13.77
N LEU A 276 -5.84 6.52 -15.06
CA LEU A 276 -5.27 7.80 -15.50
C LEU A 276 -6.20 8.99 -15.32
N THR A 277 -7.51 8.77 -15.25
CA THR A 277 -8.52 9.82 -15.15
C THR A 277 -9.07 9.94 -13.74
N VAL A 278 -9.81 8.94 -13.28
CA VAL A 278 -10.53 8.95 -12.00
C VAL A 278 -9.54 8.96 -10.83
N LEU A 279 -8.61 8.01 -10.80
CA LEU A 279 -7.68 7.89 -9.66
C LEU A 279 -6.68 9.05 -9.62
N ASN A 280 -6.22 9.56 -10.77
CA ASN A 280 -5.40 10.77 -10.80
C ASN A 280 -6.16 12.02 -10.34
N SER A 281 -7.43 12.17 -10.71
CA SER A 281 -8.26 13.29 -10.23
C SER A 281 -8.42 13.23 -8.71
N MET A 282 -8.63 12.04 -8.16
CA MET A 282 -8.70 11.81 -6.71
C MET A 282 -7.36 12.11 -6.02
N LEU A 283 -6.23 11.70 -6.61
CA LEU A 283 -4.89 12.00 -6.11
C LEU A 283 -4.66 13.52 -6.02
N LEU A 284 -4.94 14.25 -7.10
CA LEU A 284 -4.78 15.71 -7.14
C LEU A 284 -5.65 16.41 -6.10
N TYR A 285 -6.90 15.98 -5.95
CA TYR A 285 -7.79 16.49 -4.91
C TYR A 285 -7.22 16.24 -3.50
N MET A 286 -6.75 15.02 -3.24
CA MET A 286 -6.19 14.62 -1.95
C MET A 286 -4.95 15.45 -1.60
N ILE A 287 -4.02 15.62 -2.53
CA ILE A 287 -2.81 16.43 -2.34
C ILE A 287 -3.20 17.88 -2.03
N LYS A 288 -4.05 18.49 -2.86
CA LYS A 288 -4.46 19.88 -2.70
C LYS A 288 -5.12 20.12 -1.35
N LYS A 289 -6.02 19.20 -0.93
CA LYS A 289 -6.73 19.33 0.35
C LYS A 289 -5.79 19.11 1.54
N HIS A 290 -4.92 18.11 1.48
CA HIS A 290 -3.97 17.83 2.56
C HIS A 290 -2.95 18.97 2.72
N GLU A 291 -2.39 19.47 1.63
CA GLU A 291 -1.42 20.58 1.67
C GLU A 291 -2.05 21.87 2.20
N HIS A 292 -3.32 22.13 1.88
CA HIS A 292 -4.06 23.26 2.45
C HIS A 292 -4.26 23.11 3.96
N ILE A 293 -4.61 21.90 4.44
CA ILE A 293 -4.69 21.61 5.88
C ILE A 293 -3.33 21.89 6.53
N CYS A 294 -2.23 21.40 5.96
CA CYS A 294 -0.89 21.63 6.52
C CYS A 294 -0.51 23.11 6.58
N GLU A 295 -0.91 23.90 5.58
CA GLU A 295 -0.68 25.35 5.56
C GLU A 295 -1.39 26.07 6.72
N ASP A 296 -2.66 25.78 6.92
CA ASP A 296 -3.47 26.43 7.94
C ASP A 296 -3.02 26.05 9.35
N PHE A 297 -2.59 24.81 9.54
CA PHE A 297 -2.03 24.34 10.79
C PHE A 297 -0.61 24.87 11.06
N SER A 298 0.19 25.10 10.01
CA SER A 298 1.52 25.73 10.17
C SER A 298 1.42 27.14 10.74
N LYS A 299 0.37 27.90 10.40
CA LYS A 299 0.14 29.26 10.94
C LYS A 299 -0.24 29.26 12.43
N GLN A 300 -0.71 28.13 12.96
CA GLN A 300 -1.14 27.97 14.35
C GLN A 300 -0.04 27.41 15.26
N LEU A 301 1.01 26.82 14.66
CA LEU A 301 2.17 26.26 15.34
C LEU A 301 3.19 27.34 15.68
#